data_AF-A0A3S1MHB8-F1
#
_entry.id   AF-A0A3S1MHB8-F1
#
_cell.length_a   1.000
_cell.length_b   1.000
_cell.length_c   1.000
_cell.angle_alpha   90.00
_cell.angle_beta   90.00
_cell.angle_gamma   90.00
#
_symmetry.space_group_name_H-M   'P 1'
#
loop_
_entity.id
_entity.type
_entity.pdbx_description
1 polymer ?
#
loop_
_entity_poly.entity_id
_entity_poly.type
_entity_poly.pdbx_seq_one_letter_code
_entity_poly.pdbx_strand_id
1 'polypeptide(L)'
;MLDLFPETESPVEIIPARKLAAQVAALYVAPSGHFETRSVNELRLGFDGIDGDFHAGATRRSGGREPWYPRGTEMRNERQLSVVAADELAIVAQRMGIAEIKPEWIGANLLIEGLPHLSMLPSGTLLFFKG
;
A
#
# COMPACT_ATOMS: atom_id res chain seq x y z
N MET A 1 -37.41 20.35 11.20
CA MET A 1 -36.07 19.88 10.80
C MET A 1 -36.32 18.72 9.86
N LEU A 2 -36.01 18.85 8.57
CA LEU A 2 -36.12 17.73 7.64
C LEU A 2 -35.06 16.72 8.06
N ASP A 3 -35.47 15.49 8.35
CA ASP A 3 -34.53 14.43 8.66
C ASP A 3 -33.71 14.12 7.40
N LEU A 4 -32.38 14.14 7.55
CA LEU A 4 -31.45 14.03 6.41
C LEU A 4 -31.47 12.62 5.80
N PHE A 5 -31.90 11.64 6.60
CA PHE A 5 -32.02 10.24 6.22
C PHE A 5 -33.40 9.73 6.67
N PRO A 6 -34.41 9.69 5.79
CA PRO A 6 -35.72 9.13 6.15
C PRO A 6 -35.58 7.66 6.57
N GLU A 7 -36.34 7.24 7.59
CA GLU A 7 -36.29 5.93 8.28
C GLU A 7 -36.48 4.68 7.39
N THR A 8 -36.62 4.83 6.07
CA THR A 8 -36.83 3.74 5.10
C THR A 8 -35.55 3.08 4.60
N GLU A 9 -34.38 3.64 4.91
CA GLU A 9 -33.10 3.00 4.58
C GLU A 9 -32.66 2.10 5.74
N SER A 10 -32.15 0.91 5.41
CA SER A 10 -31.59 -0.01 6.41
C SER A 10 -30.65 0.74 7.35
N PRO A 11 -30.67 0.48 8.66
CA PRO A 11 -29.88 1.25 9.62
C PRO A 11 -28.40 1.22 9.23
N VAL A 12 -27.79 2.40 9.12
CA VAL A 12 -26.35 2.52 8.82
C VAL A 12 -25.56 1.86 9.94
N GLU A 13 -24.87 0.77 9.63
CA GLU A 13 -24.00 0.09 10.58
C GLU A 13 -22.67 0.87 10.69
N ILE A 14 -22.42 1.43 11.87
CA ILE A 14 -21.14 2.11 12.17
C ILE A 14 -20.18 1.09 12.76
N ILE A 15 -19.14 0.72 12.00
CA ILE A 15 -18.07 -0.15 12.47
C ILE A 15 -16.99 0.70 13.14
N PRO A 16 -16.68 0.49 14.43
CA PRO A 16 -15.65 1.27 15.12
C PRO A 16 -14.25 0.96 14.60
N ALA A 17 -13.34 1.90 14.75
CA ALA A 17 -11.93 1.70 14.42
C ALA A 17 -11.32 0.54 15.22
N ARG A 18 -10.53 -0.30 14.55
CA ARG A 18 -9.88 -1.47 15.15
C ARG A 18 -8.37 -1.27 15.15
N LYS A 19 -7.71 -1.75 16.21
CA LYS A 19 -6.25 -1.85 16.27
C LYS A 19 -5.86 -3.29 16.00
N LEU A 20 -5.02 -3.50 15.01
CA LEU A 20 -4.47 -4.80 14.65
C LEU A 20 -2.95 -4.74 14.84
N ALA A 21 -2.35 -5.87 15.18
CA ALA A 21 -0.91 -6.01 15.27
C ALA A 21 -0.44 -6.90 14.12
N ALA A 22 0.70 -6.54 13.54
CA ALA A 22 1.35 -7.27 12.47
C ALA A 22 2.87 -7.10 12.61
N GLN A 23 3.62 -7.92 11.90
CA GLN A 23 5.08 -7.85 11.85
C GLN A 23 5.53 -7.36 10.48
N VAL A 24 6.48 -6.44 10.45
CA VAL A 24 7.25 -6.16 9.24
C VAL A 24 8.33 -7.23 9.13
N ALA A 25 8.15 -8.15 8.18
CA ALA A 25 9.05 -9.28 7.99
C ALA A 25 10.31 -8.87 7.21
N ALA A 26 10.17 -7.93 6.27
CA ALA A 26 11.29 -7.42 5.48
C ALA A 26 11.01 -6.01 4.93
N LEU A 27 12.09 -5.30 4.62
CA LEU A 27 12.10 -3.94 4.08
C LEU A 27 12.83 -3.91 2.74
N TYR A 28 12.36 -3.06 1.83
CA TYR A 28 12.93 -2.91 0.50
C TYR A 28 12.86 -1.46 -0.01
N VAL A 29 13.85 -1.08 -0.82
CA VAL A 29 13.93 0.24 -1.48
C VAL A 29 14.24 0.08 -2.97
N ALA A 30 13.72 0.97 -3.81
CA ALA A 30 14.01 1.05 -5.24
C ALA A 30 14.99 2.20 -5.54
N PRO A 31 16.32 2.00 -5.47
CA PRO A 31 17.30 3.09 -5.53
C PRO A 31 17.68 3.52 -6.95
N SER A 32 17.26 2.79 -7.99
CA SER A 32 17.98 2.71 -9.27
C SER A 32 17.22 3.25 -10.50
N GLY A 33 16.31 4.21 -10.33
CA GLY A 33 15.58 4.81 -11.45
C GLY A 33 14.57 3.86 -12.13
N HIS A 34 14.34 2.69 -11.54
CA HIS A 34 13.32 1.71 -11.90
C HIS A 34 12.65 1.18 -10.63
N PHE A 35 11.52 0.49 -10.78
CA PHE A 35 10.64 0.15 -9.67
C PHE A 35 11.04 -1.10 -8.89
N GLU A 36 11.88 -1.98 -9.44
CA GLU A 36 12.34 -3.17 -8.72
C GLU A 36 13.10 -2.75 -7.46
N THR A 37 12.74 -3.37 -6.34
CA THR A 37 13.30 -3.02 -5.04
C THR A 37 14.39 -4.02 -4.65
N ARG A 38 15.22 -3.65 -3.67
CA ARG A 38 16.22 -4.51 -3.04
C ARG A 38 16.06 -4.49 -1.54
N SER A 39 16.38 -5.61 -0.89
CA SER A 39 16.32 -5.71 0.57
C SER A 39 17.27 -4.74 1.27
N VAL A 40 16.80 -4.16 2.37
CA VAL A 40 17.57 -3.27 3.25
C VAL A 40 17.23 -3.54 4.73
N ASN A 41 18.11 -3.10 5.62
CA ASN A 41 17.89 -3.25 7.07
C ASN A 41 17.09 -2.09 7.68
N GLU A 42 17.04 -0.93 7.00
CA GLU A 42 16.34 0.26 7.47
C GLU A 42 15.72 1.04 6.29
N LEU A 43 14.62 1.74 6.57
CA LEU A 43 14.03 2.73 5.68
C LEU A 43 13.85 4.05 6.43
N ARG A 44 14.14 5.16 5.76
CA ARG A 44 13.87 6.51 6.27
C ARG A 44 12.64 7.05 5.57
N LEU A 45 11.52 7.14 6.29
CA LEU A 45 10.26 7.65 5.76
C LEU A 45 10.06 9.13 6.16
N GLY A 46 9.69 9.95 5.19
CA GLY A 46 9.24 11.33 5.36
C GLY A 46 7.94 11.61 4.60
N PHE A 47 7.52 12.87 4.53
CA PHE A 47 6.29 13.27 3.82
C PHE A 47 6.33 13.02 2.31
N ASP A 48 7.52 12.85 1.77
CA ASP A 48 7.76 12.53 0.37
C ASP A 48 7.85 11.02 0.10
N GLY A 49 7.76 10.16 1.13
CA GLY A 49 7.97 8.72 1.01
C GLY A 49 9.31 8.27 1.58
N ILE A 50 9.89 7.22 1.00
CA ILE A 50 11.19 6.67 1.41
C ILE A 50 12.31 7.48 0.77
N ASP A 51 13.27 7.94 1.57
CA ASP A 51 14.44 8.69 1.06
C ASP A 51 15.24 7.87 0.03
N GLY A 52 15.48 8.47 -1.14
CA GLY A 52 16.17 7.83 -2.26
C GLY A 52 15.37 6.75 -3.02
N ASP A 53 14.09 6.52 -2.70
CA ASP A 53 13.25 5.58 -3.45
C ASP A 53 12.75 6.19 -4.77
N PHE A 54 12.62 5.35 -5.80
CA PHE A 54 12.08 5.70 -7.10
C PHE A 54 10.70 6.39 -7.04
N HIS A 55 9.88 6.06 -6.04
CA HIS A 55 8.55 6.61 -5.87
C HIS A 55 8.50 7.81 -4.91
N ALA A 56 9.65 8.29 -4.44
CA ALA A 56 9.72 9.43 -3.55
C ALA A 56 9.33 10.74 -4.26
N GLY A 57 8.73 11.65 -3.49
CA GLY A 57 8.37 12.99 -3.91
C GLY A 57 6.93 13.37 -3.57
N ALA A 58 6.70 14.67 -3.38
CA ALA A 58 5.38 15.22 -3.14
C ALA A 58 4.43 15.03 -4.33
N THR A 59 4.98 15.03 -5.55
CA THR A 59 4.19 14.88 -6.78
C THR A 59 4.67 13.70 -7.61
N ARG A 60 3.81 13.25 -8.52
CA ARG A 60 4.11 12.26 -9.55
C ARG A 60 3.34 12.57 -10.82
N ARG A 61 3.65 11.87 -11.90
CA ARG A 61 2.88 11.93 -13.14
C ARG A 61 1.79 10.85 -13.17
N SER A 62 0.63 11.17 -13.75
CA SER A 62 -0.45 10.21 -13.99
C SER A 62 -0.02 9.11 -14.97
N GLY A 63 -0.55 7.91 -14.76
CA GLY A 63 -0.35 6.75 -15.64
C GLY A 63 -1.66 6.03 -15.95
N GLY A 64 -1.59 4.73 -16.26
CA GLY A 64 -2.79 3.92 -16.51
C GLY A 64 -3.68 3.70 -15.27
N ARG A 65 -3.18 4.06 -14.08
CA ARG A 65 -3.89 3.93 -12.80
C ARG A 65 -4.82 5.12 -12.51
N GLU A 66 -4.68 6.22 -13.24
CA GLU A 66 -5.49 7.43 -13.11
C GLU A 66 -6.17 7.78 -14.44
N PRO A 67 -7.13 6.96 -14.91
CA PRO A 67 -7.77 7.13 -16.22
C PRO A 67 -8.58 8.43 -16.34
N TRP A 68 -8.87 9.11 -15.22
CA TRP A 68 -9.59 10.38 -15.18
C TRP A 68 -8.69 11.62 -15.44
N TYR A 69 -7.37 11.44 -15.65
CA TYR A 69 -6.47 12.52 -16.07
C TYR A 69 -5.78 12.19 -17.40
N PRO A 70 -5.41 13.20 -18.22
CA PRO A 70 -4.48 13.00 -19.32
C PRO A 70 -3.18 12.38 -18.80
N ARG A 71 -2.62 11.39 -19.51
CA ARG A 71 -1.36 10.73 -19.13
C ARG A 71 -0.22 11.76 -19.04
N GLY A 72 0.58 11.67 -17.98
CA GLY A 72 1.70 12.59 -17.75
C GLY A 72 1.35 13.83 -16.93
N THR A 73 0.08 14.02 -16.55
CA THR A 73 -0.37 15.14 -15.70
C THR A 73 0.30 15.06 -14.33
N GLU A 74 0.88 16.16 -13.85
CA GLU A 74 1.42 16.25 -12.50
C GLU A 74 0.29 16.28 -11.45
N MET A 75 0.43 15.50 -10.39
CA MET A 75 -0.55 15.36 -9.32
C MET A 75 0.10 15.00 -7.99
N ARG A 76 -0.65 15.09 -6.89
CA ARG A 76 -0.19 14.63 -5.57
C ARG A 76 0.18 13.15 -5.63
N ASN A 77 1.34 12.82 -5.06
CA ASN A 77 1.77 11.45 -4.93
C ASN A 77 1.12 10.77 -3.72
N GLU A 78 0.10 9.95 -3.99
CA GLU A 78 -0.56 9.09 -3.01
C GLU A 78 -0.02 7.64 -3.05
N ARG A 79 1.10 7.42 -3.75
CA ARG A 79 1.68 6.10 -4.03
C ARG A 79 3.15 6.03 -3.63
N GLN A 80 3.49 6.69 -2.53
CA GLN A 80 4.85 6.83 -1.99
C GLN A 80 5.38 5.55 -1.32
N LEU A 81 4.49 4.61 -1.00
CA LEU A 81 4.81 3.35 -0.31
C LEU A 81 3.97 2.21 -0.88
N SER A 82 4.59 1.06 -1.09
CA SER A 82 3.90 -0.19 -1.46
C SER A 82 4.10 -1.25 -0.37
N VAL A 83 3.01 -1.91 0.04
CA VAL A 83 2.97 -2.90 1.12
C VAL A 83 2.31 -4.17 0.59
N VAL A 84 2.89 -5.32 0.90
CA VAL A 84 2.40 -6.64 0.49
C VAL A 84 2.41 -7.61 1.67
N ALA A 85 1.59 -8.66 1.61
CA ALA A 85 1.54 -9.69 2.64
C ALA A 85 2.13 -11.01 2.14
N ALA A 86 2.86 -11.70 3.02
CA ALA A 86 3.53 -12.97 2.66
C ALA A 86 2.54 -14.07 2.27
N ASP A 87 1.41 -14.15 2.98
CA ASP A 87 0.34 -15.11 2.70
C ASP A 87 -0.36 -14.81 1.35
N GLU A 88 -0.65 -13.54 1.07
CA GLU A 88 -1.24 -13.12 -0.21
C GLU A 88 -0.29 -13.40 -1.39
N LEU A 89 1.02 -13.13 -1.25
CA LEU A 89 2.01 -13.46 -2.29
C LEU A 89 2.08 -14.96 -2.55
N ALA A 90 2.05 -15.79 -1.50
CA ALA A 90 2.03 -17.25 -1.65
C ALA A 90 0.78 -17.73 -2.40
N ILE A 91 -0.39 -17.16 -2.10
CA ILE A 91 -1.65 -17.45 -2.81
C ILE A 91 -1.54 -17.06 -4.29
N VAL A 92 -0.97 -15.90 -4.61
CA VAL A 92 -0.80 -15.46 -6.00
C VAL A 92 0.18 -16.37 -6.74
N ALA A 93 1.34 -16.70 -6.14
CA ALA A 93 2.32 -17.62 -6.74
C ALA A 93 1.71 -19.00 -7.05
N GLN A 94 0.98 -19.56 -6.09
CA GLN A 94 0.25 -20.82 -6.25
C GLN A 94 -0.73 -20.75 -7.43
N ARG A 95 -1.53 -19.68 -7.52
CA ARG A 95 -2.51 -19.50 -8.61
C ARG A 95 -1.87 -19.29 -9.98
N MET A 96 -0.68 -18.68 -10.00
CA MET A 96 0.10 -18.50 -11.22
C MET A 96 0.87 -19.76 -11.65
N GLY A 97 0.96 -20.78 -10.79
CA GLY A 97 1.73 -22.00 -11.07
C GLY A 97 3.25 -21.79 -11.05
N ILE A 98 3.72 -20.81 -10.28
CA ILE A 98 5.15 -20.52 -10.10
C ILE A 98 5.58 -20.77 -8.65
N ALA A 99 6.88 -20.93 -8.42
CA ALA A 99 7.40 -21.31 -7.10
C ALA A 99 7.20 -20.22 -6.04
N GLU A 100 7.39 -18.96 -6.40
CA GLU A 100 7.28 -17.81 -5.51
C GLU A 100 7.05 -16.53 -6.31
N ILE A 101 6.61 -15.47 -5.62
CA ILE A 101 6.69 -14.08 -6.10
C ILE A 101 7.47 -13.32 -5.06
N LYS A 102 8.64 -12.80 -5.44
CA LYS A 102 9.44 -11.99 -4.53
C LYS A 102 8.91 -10.56 -4.47
N PRO A 103 8.84 -9.93 -3.28
CA PRO A 103 8.47 -8.53 -3.12
C PRO A 103 9.27 -7.58 -4.03
N GLU A 104 10.56 -7.87 -4.23
CA GLU A 104 11.49 -7.13 -5.08
C GLU A 104 11.02 -7.01 -6.54
N TRP A 105 10.44 -8.09 -7.08
CA TRP A 105 10.03 -8.18 -8.48
C TRP A 105 8.85 -7.26 -8.81
N ILE A 106 8.08 -6.88 -7.80
CA ILE A 106 6.83 -6.12 -7.94
C ILE A 106 6.92 -4.74 -7.27
N GLY A 107 8.11 -4.32 -6.86
CA GLY A 107 8.36 -3.01 -6.28
C GLY A 107 7.70 -2.78 -4.93
N ALA A 108 7.58 -3.82 -4.10
CA ALA A 108 7.10 -3.67 -2.73
C ALA A 108 8.18 -3.06 -1.83
N ASN A 109 7.79 -2.24 -0.86
CA ASN A 109 8.70 -1.66 0.14
C ASN A 109 8.62 -2.36 1.50
N LEU A 110 7.44 -2.86 1.87
CA LEU A 110 7.22 -3.57 3.13
C LEU A 110 6.58 -4.93 2.86
N LEU A 111 7.15 -5.98 3.44
CA LEU A 111 6.51 -7.29 3.54
C LEU A 111 5.94 -7.46 4.94
N ILE A 112 4.64 -7.73 5.04
CA ILE A 112 3.90 -7.86 6.29
C ILE A 112 3.50 -9.32 6.54
N GLU A 113 3.59 -9.74 7.79
CA GLU A 113 3.13 -11.03 8.29
C GLU A 113 2.18 -10.84 9.48
N GLY A 114 1.33 -11.85 9.73
CA GLY A 114 0.42 -11.88 10.88
C GLY A 114 -0.86 -11.05 10.71
N LEU A 115 -1.12 -10.52 9.50
CA LEU A 115 -2.35 -9.78 9.19
C LEU A 115 -3.02 -10.36 7.93
N PRO A 116 -4.04 -11.22 8.09
CA PRO A 116 -4.74 -11.80 6.95
C PRO A 116 -5.52 -10.72 6.19
N HIS A 117 -5.66 -10.90 4.88
CA HIS A 117 -6.40 -10.00 3.99
C HIS A 117 -5.89 -8.56 4.02
N LEU A 118 -4.56 -8.37 4.06
CA LEU A 118 -3.92 -7.06 4.04
C LEU A 118 -4.43 -6.19 2.88
N SER A 119 -4.61 -6.78 1.70
CA SER A 119 -5.11 -6.06 0.51
C SER A 119 -6.54 -5.52 0.67
N MET A 120 -7.29 -5.97 1.68
CA MET A 120 -8.66 -5.53 1.98
C MET A 120 -8.72 -4.49 3.10
N LEU A 121 -7.58 -3.99 3.58
CA LEU A 121 -7.57 -2.89 4.54
C LEU A 121 -8.30 -1.66 3.97
N PRO A 122 -9.20 -1.02 4.74
CA PRO A 122 -9.89 0.17 4.28
C PRO A 122 -8.92 1.31 3.95
N SER A 123 -9.25 2.10 2.93
CA SER A 123 -8.57 3.37 2.66
C SER A 123 -8.53 4.25 3.91
N GLY A 124 -7.38 4.86 4.18
CA GLY A 124 -7.17 5.66 5.40
C GLY A 124 -6.74 4.84 6.62
N THR A 125 -6.52 3.53 6.49
CA THR A 125 -5.85 2.73 7.53
C THR A 125 -4.48 3.33 7.85
N LEU A 126 -4.19 3.52 9.14
CA LEU A 126 -2.94 4.07 9.63
C LEU A 126 -2.01 2.95 10.13
N LEU A 127 -0.75 3.00 9.72
CA LEU A 127 0.29 2.07 10.17
C LEU A 127 1.19 2.79 11.17
N PHE A 128 1.36 2.19 12.35
CA PHE A 128 2.25 2.68 13.40
C PHE A 128 3.36 1.66 13.64
N PHE A 129 4.61 2.11 13.54
CA PHE A 129 5.78 1.26 13.71
C PHE A 129 6.38 1.49 15.11
N LYS A 130 6.84 0.41 15.75
CA LYS A 130 7.71 0.52 16.92
C LYS A 130 9.10 0.85 16.38
N GLY A 131 9.54 2.09 16.59
CA GLY A 131 10.88 2.54 16.22
C GLY A 131 11.99 1.80 16.97
#